data_AF-A0A182YTN5-F1
#
_entry.id   AF-A0A182YTN5-F1
#
_cell.length_a   1.000
_cell.length_b   1.000
_cell.length_c   1.000
_cell.angle_alpha   90.00
_cell.angle_beta   90.00
_cell.angle_gamma   90.00
#
_symmetry.space_group_name_H-M   'P 1'
#
loop_
_entity.id
_entity.type
_entity.pdbx_description
1 polymer ?
#
loop_
_entity_poly.entity_id
_entity_poly.type
_entity_poly.pdbx_seq_one_letter_code
_entity_poly.pdbx_strand_id
1 'polypeptide(L)' 'MSKKTVEFFYDVVSPYTWFAFEVLCRYQHRWNITLKLRPFYLGAIMNDSGCKL' A
#
# COMPACT_ATOMS: atom_id res chain seq x y z
N MET A 1 -5.89 1.84 -24.10
CA MET A 1 -5.98 2.68 -22.89
C MET A 1 -4.74 2.48 -22.05
N SER A 2 -4.08 3.54 -21.60
CA SER A 2 -2.92 3.43 -20.72
C SER A 2 -3.36 2.97 -19.33
N LYS A 3 -2.79 1.87 -18.81
CA LYS A 3 -3.07 1.37 -17.46
C LYS A 3 -2.58 2.39 -16.44
N LYS A 4 -3.43 2.76 -15.48
CA LYS A 4 -3.03 3.65 -14.38
C LYS A 4 -2.15 2.86 -13.42
N THR A 5 -0.98 3.38 -13.10
CA THR A 5 -0.06 2.76 -12.13
C THR A 5 -0.43 3.24 -10.74
N VAL A 6 -0.63 2.31 -9.80
CA VAL A 6 -0.91 2.59 -8.39
C VAL A 6 0.20 1.98 -7.57
N GLU A 7 0.92 2.81 -6.82
CA GLU A 7 1.97 2.36 -5.90
C GLU A 7 1.37 2.23 -4.50
N PHE A 8 1.37 1.02 -3.96
CA PHE A 8 0.81 0.68 -2.66
C PHE A 8 1.93 0.41 -1.66
N PHE A 9 2.11 1.35 -0.74
CA PHE A 9 3.03 1.23 0.38
C PHE A 9 2.33 0.50 1.51
N TYR A 10 2.86 -0.65 1.95
CA TYR A 10 2.26 -1.46 3.02
C TYR A 10 3.29 -1.94 4.05
N ASP A 11 2.80 -2.15 5.27
CA ASP A 11 3.51 -2.76 6.39
C ASP A 11 2.66 -3.95 6.89
N VAL A 12 3.26 -5.10 7.13
CA VAL A 12 2.58 -6.34 7.55
C VAL A 12 2.04 -6.28 8.98
N VAL A 13 2.51 -5.34 9.80
CA VAL A 13 2.09 -5.16 11.20
C VAL A 13 0.81 -4.34 11.29
N SER A 14 0.48 -3.54 10.26
CA SER A 14 -0.73 -2.72 10.26
C SER A 14 -1.94 -3.53 9.78
N PRO A 15 -3.00 -3.71 10.59
CA PRO A 15 -4.20 -4.44 10.15
C PRO A 15 -4.95 -3.72 9.02
N TYR A 16 -4.78 -2.41 8.88
CA TYR A 16 -5.45 -1.61 7.85
C TYR A 16 -4.84 -1.80 6.46
N THR A 17 -3.51 -1.99 6.38
CA THR A 17 -2.83 -2.23 5.10
C THR A 17 -3.24 -3.59 4.52
N TRP A 18 -3.49 -4.60 5.37
CA TRP A 18 -3.99 -5.91 4.93
C TRP A 18 -5.35 -5.81 4.24
N PHE A 19 -6.29 -5.07 4.83
CA PHE A 19 -7.61 -4.88 4.24
C PHE A 19 -7.52 -4.18 2.87
N ALA A 20 -6.74 -3.10 2.79
CA ALA A 20 -6.50 -2.40 1.54
C ALA A 20 -5.81 -3.28 0.49
N PHE A 21 -4.86 -4.12 0.90
CA PHE A 21 -4.19 -5.09 0.03
C PHE A 21 -5.19 -6.06 -0.62
N GLU A 22 -6.09 -6.67 0.17
CA GLU A 22 -7.09 -7.58 -0.37
C GLU A 22 -8.02 -6.90 -1.39
N VAL A 23 -8.50 -5.69 -1.08
CA VAL A 23 -9.36 -4.93 -1.99
C VAL A 23 -8.63 -4.59 -3.29
N LEU A 24 -7.41 -4.07 -3.19
CA LEU A 24 -6.61 -3.70 -4.35
C LEU A 24 -6.25 -4.91 -5.22
N CYS A 25 -5.92 -6.04 -4.61
CA CYS A 25 -5.62 -7.28 -5.31
C CYS A 25 -6.86 -7.82 -6.06
N ARG A 26 -8.05 -7.77 -5.43
CA ARG A 26 -9.33 -8.17 -6.07
C ARG A 26 -9.72 -7.24 -7.23
N TYR A 27 -9.56 -5.93 -7.06
CA TYR A 27 -9.99 -4.94 -8.06
C TYR A 27 -8.94 -4.62 -9.12
N GLN A 28 -7.71 -5.14 -9.02
CA GLN A 28 -6.63 -4.92 -9.98
C GLN A 28 -7.06 -5.20 -11.42
N HIS A 29 -7.72 -6.33 -11.66
CA HIS A 29 -8.16 -6.73 -12.99
C HIS A 29 -9.36 -5.90 -13.47
N ARG A 30 -10.32 -5.62 -12.58
CA ARG A 30 -11.54 -4.87 -12.90
C ARG A 30 -11.26 -3.40 -13.23
N TRP A 31 -10.31 -2.78 -12.53
CA TRP A 31 -9.94 -1.36 -12.73
C TRP A 31 -8.82 -1.16 -13.75
N ASN A 32 -8.28 -2.23 -14.32
CA ASN A 32 -7.18 -2.18 -15.29
C ASN A 32 -5.98 -1.35 -14.79
N ILE A 33 -5.65 -1.51 -13.52
CA ILE A 33 -4.53 -0.82 -12.86
C ILE A 33 -3.30 -1.72 -12.81
N THR A 34 -2.13 -1.10 -12.85
CA THR A 34 -0.84 -1.76 -12.56
C THR A 34 -0.52 -1.50 -11.09
N LEU A 35 -0.74 -2.51 -10.25
CA LEU A 35 -0.44 -2.43 -8.83
C LEU A 35 1.06 -2.68 -8.59
N LYS A 36 1.74 -1.74 -7.94
CA LYS A 36 3.13 -1.91 -7.48
C LYS A 36 3.16 -1.95 -5.96
N LEU A 37 3.54 -3.10 -5.41
CA LEU A 37 3.67 -3.31 -3.98
C LEU A 37 5.03 -2.80 -3.50
N ARG A 38 5.04 -1.91 -2.51
CA ARG A 38 6.25 -1.34 -1.90
C ARG A 38 6.22 -1.62 -0.39
N PRO A 39 6.99 -2.59 0.12
CA PRO A 39 7.11 -2.76 1.56
C PRO A 39 7.82 -1.54 2.16
N PHE A 40 7.31 -1.03 3.28
CA PHE A 40 7.97 0.02 4.06
C PHE A 40 8.01 -0.36 5.54
N TYR A 41 8.94 0.26 6.27
CA TYR A 41 9.05 0.06 7.70
C TYR A 41 8.38 1.21 8.45
N LEU A 42 7.21 0.94 9.04
CA LEU A 42 6.41 1.96 9.70
C LEU A 42 7.17 2.65 10.84
N GLY A 43 7.99 1.92 11.60
CA GLY A 43 8.78 2.48 12.71
C GLY A 43 9.76 3.58 12.27
N ALA A 44 10.42 3.41 11.12
CA ALA A 44 11.31 4.45 10.58
C ALA A 44 10.53 5.68 10.12
N ILE A 45 9.38 5.48 9.45
CA ILE A 45 8.54 6.59 8.98
C ILE A 45 7.96 7.36 10.16
N MET A 46 7.51 6.69 11.21
CA MET A 46 6.98 7.35 12.41
C MET A 46 8.05 8.21 13.10
N ASN A 47 9.28 7.70 13.20
CA ASN A 47 10.40 8.46 13.75
C ASN A 47 10.78 9.68 12.88
N ASP A 48 10.79 9.52 11.55
CA ASP A 48 11.14 10.58 10.59
C ASP A 48 10.04 11.66 10.46
N SER A 49 8.77 11.25 10.46
CA SER A 49 7.61 12.13 10.33
C SER A 49 7.26 12.91 11.60
N GLY A 50 7.99 12.69 12.69
CA GLY A 50 7.73 13.34 13.98
C GLY A 50 6.54 12.78 14.76
N CYS A 51 5.89 11.73 14.25
CA CYS A 51 4.93 10.91 14.99
C CYS A 51 5.68 10.03 16.00
N LYS A 52 6.07 10.63 17.11
CA LYS A 52 6.60 9.91 18.28
C LYS A 52 5.47 9.11 18.92
N LEU A 53 5.62 7.79 19.00
CA LEU A 53 4.86 6.96 19.93
C LEU A 53 5.25 7.29 21.37
#